data_AF-A0A1U7UXC3-F1
#
_entry.id   AF-A0A1U7UXC3-F1
#
_cell.length_a   1.000
_cell.length_b   1.000
_cell.length_c   1.000
_cell.angle_alpha   90.00
_cell.angle_beta   90.00
_cell.angle_gamma   90.00
#
_symmetry.space_group_name_H-M   'P 1'
#
loop_
_entity.id
_entity.type
_entity.pdbx_description
1 polymer ?
#
loop_
_entity_poly.entity_id
_entity_poly.type
_entity_poly.pdbx_seq_one_letter_code
_entity_poly.pdbx_strand_id
1 'polypeptide(L)'
;MPKPFVHRVVNDFVLSRFFFRSDHQKVKGWLNNSLNKKWKEFRLKLWHEAEDPLLSKEDIIKNAPEGIPMDQWALYVNYRFKGETKKFSYFDSWALCLRNQRIRGQLTLPHTSGAMSLARRRDLMKKMGKEVDRGKVWTETHKRKDGSYVNDQAREIGINVIYEI
;
A
#
# COMPACT_ATOMS: atom_id res chain seq x y z
N MET A 1 11.84 -12.83 5.29
CA MET A 1 11.70 -13.98 6.22
C MET A 1 12.60 -15.10 5.75
N PRO A 2 13.03 -16.00 6.65
CA PRO A 2 13.72 -17.23 6.25
C PRO A 2 12.86 -18.01 5.25
N LYS A 3 13.44 -18.37 4.09
CA LYS A 3 12.74 -19.16 3.06
C LYS A 3 12.12 -20.46 3.61
N PRO A 4 12.79 -21.22 4.50
CA PRO A 4 12.21 -22.45 5.06
C PRO A 4 10.94 -22.20 5.89
N PHE A 5 10.88 -21.09 6.63
CA PHE A 5 9.69 -20.73 7.40
C PHE A 5 8.51 -20.43 6.49
N VAL A 6 8.71 -19.59 5.48
CA VAL A 6 7.65 -19.22 4.53
C VAL A 6 7.16 -20.45 3.77
N HIS A 7 8.07 -21.33 3.36
CA HIS A 7 7.72 -22.57 2.67
C HIS A 7 6.78 -23.44 3.51
N ARG A 8 7.12 -23.64 4.79
CA ARG A 8 6.33 -24.41 5.76
C ARG A 8 4.95 -23.80 5.98
N VAL A 9 4.88 -22.49 6.25
CA VAL A 9 3.60 -21.80 6.47
C VAL A 9 2.70 -21.92 5.24
N VAL A 10 3.26 -21.72 4.05
CA VAL A 10 2.47 -21.79 2.82
C VAL A 10 1.99 -23.22 2.55
N ASN A 11 2.87 -24.21 2.55
CA ASN A 11 2.48 -25.56 2.15
C ASN A 11 1.74 -26.32 3.27
N ASP A 12 2.26 -26.29 4.48
CA ASP A 12 1.83 -27.20 5.55
C ASP A 12 0.62 -26.66 6.30
N PHE A 13 0.37 -25.34 6.24
CA PHE A 13 -0.74 -24.69 6.94
C PHE A 13 -1.78 -24.10 6.00
N VAL A 14 -1.37 -23.31 5.00
CA VAL A 14 -2.34 -22.63 4.13
C VAL A 14 -2.87 -23.59 3.06
N LEU A 15 -1.98 -24.24 2.30
CA LEU A 15 -2.41 -25.15 1.23
C LEU A 15 -3.09 -26.43 1.77
N SER A 16 -2.81 -26.83 3.01
CA SER A 16 -3.45 -27.99 3.64
C SER A 16 -4.87 -27.72 4.14
N ARG A 17 -5.26 -26.46 4.36
CA ARG A 17 -6.55 -26.07 4.98
C ARG A 17 -7.49 -25.34 4.04
N PHE A 18 -6.98 -24.82 2.93
CA PHE A 18 -7.74 -23.99 2.00
C PHE A 18 -7.71 -24.58 0.59
N PHE A 19 -8.88 -24.70 -0.02
CA PHE A 19 -9.00 -25.06 -1.42
C PHE A 19 -8.93 -23.81 -2.31
N PHE A 20 -8.06 -23.83 -3.32
CA PHE A 20 -7.89 -22.72 -4.26
C PHE A 20 -8.32 -23.13 -5.66
N ARG A 21 -9.18 -22.33 -6.30
CA ARG A 21 -9.59 -22.51 -7.70
C ARG A 21 -8.55 -22.02 -8.71
N SER A 22 -7.59 -21.23 -8.25
CA SER A 22 -6.52 -20.65 -9.06
C SER A 22 -5.29 -21.55 -9.07
N ASP A 23 -4.44 -21.36 -10.09
CA ASP A 23 -3.14 -22.03 -10.18
C ASP A 23 -2.31 -21.91 -8.88
N HIS A 24 -1.76 -23.04 -8.43
CA HIS A 24 -1.04 -23.13 -7.16
C HIS A 24 0.22 -22.25 -7.11
N GLN A 25 0.91 -22.05 -8.24
CA GLN A 25 2.08 -21.16 -8.28
C GLN A 25 1.66 -19.70 -8.10
N LYS A 26 0.57 -19.28 -8.76
CA LYS A 26 0.00 -17.93 -8.57
C LYS A 26 -0.44 -17.70 -7.13
N VAL A 27 -1.11 -18.68 -6.51
CA VAL A 27 -1.51 -18.60 -5.10
C VAL A 27 -0.29 -18.51 -4.18
N LYS A 28 0.74 -19.33 -4.40
CA LYS A 28 1.99 -19.28 -3.63
C LYS A 28 2.70 -17.94 -3.75
N GLY A 29 2.76 -17.37 -4.96
CA GLY A 29 3.31 -16.04 -5.21
C GLY A 29 2.54 -14.96 -4.44
N TRP A 30 1.20 -14.99 -4.51
CA TRP A 30 0.35 -14.05 -3.77
C TRP A 30 0.52 -14.17 -2.24
N LEU A 31 0.51 -15.40 -1.71
CA LEU A 31 0.71 -15.66 -0.28
C LEU A 31 2.06 -15.15 0.20
N ASN A 32 3.13 -15.43 -0.54
CA ASN A 32 4.47 -14.97 -0.21
C ASN A 32 4.53 -13.43 -0.20
N ASN A 33 3.92 -12.76 -1.18
CA ASN A 33 3.85 -11.29 -1.21
C ASN A 33 3.08 -10.73 -0.01
N SER A 34 1.93 -11.33 0.31
CA SER A 34 1.09 -10.94 1.45
C SER A 34 1.82 -11.11 2.79
N LEU A 35 2.46 -12.26 3.00
CA LEU A 35 3.25 -12.55 4.19
C LEU A 35 4.44 -11.61 4.31
N ASN A 36 5.20 -11.40 3.23
CA ASN A 36 6.34 -10.48 3.24
C ASN A 36 5.92 -9.04 3.54
N LYS A 37 4.76 -8.59 3.02
CA LYS A 37 4.20 -7.28 3.32
C LYS A 37 3.88 -7.15 4.81
N LYS A 38 3.10 -8.07 5.37
CA LYS A 38 2.77 -8.08 6.81
C LYS A 38 4.01 -8.14 7.69
N TRP A 39 5.01 -8.94 7.32
CA TRP A 39 6.28 -9.03 8.03
C TRP A 39 7.07 -7.73 7.99
N LYS A 40 7.12 -7.05 6.84
CA LYS A 40 7.77 -5.75 6.70
C LYS A 40 7.07 -4.69 7.57
N GLU A 41 5.74 -4.64 7.53
CA GLU A 41 4.93 -3.71 8.31
C GLU A 41 5.11 -3.95 9.82
N PHE A 42 5.05 -5.20 10.28
CA PHE A 42 5.29 -5.57 11.67
C PHE A 42 6.67 -5.12 12.17
N ARG A 43 7.74 -5.46 11.43
CA ARG A 43 9.10 -5.04 11.80
C ARG A 43 9.28 -3.52 11.82
N LEU A 44 8.62 -2.80 10.91
CA LEU A 44 8.66 -1.35 10.87
C LEU A 44 7.93 -0.74 12.07
N LYS A 45 6.76 -1.29 12.43
CA LYS A 45 6.00 -0.89 13.62
C LYS A 45 6.83 -1.11 14.89
N LEU A 46 7.39 -2.32 15.07
CA LEU A 46 8.30 -2.62 16.18
C LEU A 46 9.44 -1.62 16.29
N TRP A 47 10.02 -1.25 15.14
CA TRP A 47 11.09 -0.27 15.13
C TRP A 47 10.62 1.12 15.56
N HIS A 48 9.47 1.60 15.08
CA HIS A 48 8.94 2.91 15.48
C HIS A 48 8.56 2.98 16.95
N GLU A 49 8.13 1.86 17.54
CA GLU A 49 7.82 1.78 18.97
C GLU A 49 9.09 1.74 19.84
N ALA A 50 10.18 1.20 19.32
CA ALA A 50 11.45 1.06 20.05
C ALA A 50 12.47 2.18 19.77
N GLU A 51 12.37 2.88 18.64
CA GLU A 51 13.27 3.96 18.26
C GLU A 51 12.95 5.21 19.09
N ASP A 52 13.82 5.48 20.05
CA ASP A 52 13.86 6.73 20.80
C ASP A 52 15.19 7.46 20.48
N PRO A 53 15.15 8.69 19.94
CA PRO A 53 16.35 9.49 19.71
C PRO A 53 17.21 9.73 20.95
N LEU A 54 16.63 9.60 22.15
CA LEU A 54 17.30 9.79 23.44
C LEU A 54 17.98 8.52 23.95
N LEU A 55 17.65 7.34 23.40
CA LEU A 55 18.24 6.06 23.82
C LEU A 55 19.47 5.71 22.98
N SER A 56 20.48 5.14 23.66
CA SER A 56 21.60 4.53 22.96
C SER A 56 21.14 3.26 22.22
N LYS A 57 21.92 2.84 21.24
CA LYS A 57 21.67 1.59 20.51
C LYS A 57 21.66 0.40 21.47
N GLU A 58 22.55 0.38 22.44
CA GLU A 58 22.68 -0.67 23.46
C GLU A 58 21.45 -0.70 24.38
N ASP A 59 20.90 0.46 24.75
CA ASP A 59 19.69 0.55 25.56
C ASP A 59 18.46 0.07 24.78
N ILE A 60 18.36 0.40 23.49
CA ILE A 60 17.31 -0.14 22.61
C ILE A 60 17.41 -1.68 22.54
N ILE A 61 18.62 -2.25 22.50
CA ILE A 61 18.81 -3.72 22.49
C ILE A 61 18.38 -4.35 23.82
N LYS A 62 18.68 -3.72 24.96
CA LYS A 62 18.27 -4.22 26.28
C LYS A 62 16.75 -4.17 26.46
N ASN A 63 16.09 -3.19 25.84
CA ASN A 63 14.64 -3.04 25.83
C ASN A 63 13.97 -3.90 24.74
N ALA A 64 14.40 -5.16 24.59
CA ALA A 64 13.82 -6.08 23.62
C ALA A 64 12.31 -6.28 23.89
N PRO A 65 11.45 -6.17 22.86
CA PRO A 65 10.01 -6.40 23.04
C PRO A 65 9.70 -7.83 23.52
N GLU A 66 8.65 -7.96 24.33
CA GLU A 66 8.21 -9.26 24.85
C GLU A 66 7.93 -10.25 23.70
N GLY A 67 8.42 -11.49 23.86
CA GLY A 67 8.28 -12.55 22.86
C GLY A 67 9.29 -12.50 21.72
N ILE A 68 10.22 -11.52 21.70
CA ILE A 68 11.32 -11.46 20.73
C ILE A 68 12.64 -11.81 21.44
N PRO A 69 13.35 -12.87 21.02
CA PRO A 69 14.67 -13.18 21.54
C PRO A 69 15.64 -12.00 21.39
N MET A 70 16.37 -11.68 22.47
CA MET A 70 17.26 -10.51 22.52
C MET A 70 18.35 -10.55 21.45
N ASP A 71 18.86 -11.73 21.09
CA ASP A 71 19.84 -11.93 20.02
C ASP A 71 19.26 -11.56 18.64
N GLN A 72 18.03 -11.98 18.35
CA GLN A 72 17.33 -11.62 17.12
C GLN A 72 17.00 -10.13 17.07
N TRP A 73 16.60 -9.55 18.20
CA TRP A 73 16.38 -8.12 18.33
C TRP A 73 17.67 -7.33 18.10
N ALA A 74 18.78 -7.73 18.73
CA ALA A 74 20.09 -7.12 18.54
C ALA A 74 20.52 -7.12 17.06
N LEU A 75 20.34 -8.24 16.35
CA LEU A 75 20.61 -8.32 14.90
C LEU A 75 19.76 -7.31 14.11
N TYR A 76 18.49 -7.15 14.46
CA TYR A 76 17.61 -6.20 13.78
C TYR A 76 17.97 -4.74 14.08
N VAL A 77 18.24 -4.40 15.35
CA VAL A 77 18.70 -3.06 15.75
C VAL A 77 20.02 -2.72 15.07
N ASN A 78 20.99 -3.64 15.10
CA ASN A 78 22.25 -3.52 14.36
C ASN A 78 22.03 -3.25 12.88
N TYR A 79 21.13 -4.03 12.24
CA TYR A 79 20.75 -3.83 10.85
C TYR A 79 20.18 -2.43 10.64
N ARG A 80 19.27 -1.92 11.48
CA ARG A 80 18.65 -0.59 11.32
C ARG A 80 19.65 0.55 11.49
N PHE A 81 20.56 0.44 12.46
CA PHE A 81 21.60 1.43 12.72
C PHE A 81 22.74 1.47 11.69
N LYS A 82 22.82 0.51 10.74
CA LYS A 82 23.75 0.66 9.61
C LYS A 82 23.43 1.96 8.86
N GLY A 83 24.46 2.77 8.60
CA GLY A 83 24.28 4.09 7.99
C GLY A 83 23.54 4.04 6.65
N GLU A 84 23.73 2.97 5.88
CA GLU A 84 23.00 2.71 4.64
C GLU A 84 21.51 2.50 4.87
N THR A 85 21.09 1.67 5.82
CA THR A 85 19.66 1.39 6.06
C THR A 85 18.91 2.54 6.72
N LYS A 86 19.56 3.32 7.59
CA LYS A 86 19.00 4.57 8.12
C LYS A 86 18.81 5.58 6.99
N LYS A 87 19.83 5.74 6.14
CA LYS A 87 19.74 6.58 4.92
C LYS A 87 18.66 6.08 3.98
N PHE A 88 18.66 4.81 3.56
CA PHE A 88 17.63 4.22 2.69
C PHE A 88 16.23 4.36 3.29
N SER A 89 16.01 4.11 4.58
CA SER A 89 14.67 4.22 5.18
C SER A 89 14.12 5.66 5.13
N TYR A 90 14.92 6.66 5.52
CA TYR A 90 14.50 8.06 5.48
C TYR A 90 14.50 8.62 4.06
N PHE A 91 15.56 8.37 3.30
CA PHE A 91 15.75 8.84 1.93
C PHE A 91 14.75 8.21 0.97
N ASP A 92 14.51 6.90 1.00
CA ASP A 92 13.53 6.27 0.10
C ASP A 92 12.13 6.75 0.41
N SER A 93 11.76 6.89 1.70
CA SER A 93 10.46 7.43 2.07
C SER A 93 10.30 8.87 1.61
N TRP A 94 11.30 9.71 1.87
CA TRP A 94 11.33 11.11 1.45
C TRP A 94 11.31 11.24 -0.08
N ALA A 95 12.15 10.49 -0.79
CA ALA A 95 12.24 10.47 -2.25
C ALA A 95 10.94 9.95 -2.88
N LEU A 96 10.29 8.95 -2.28
CA LEU A 96 8.98 8.47 -2.72
C LEU A 96 7.92 9.55 -2.54
N CYS A 97 7.93 10.27 -1.41
CA CYS A 97 7.03 11.39 -1.15
C CYS A 97 7.24 12.52 -2.16
N LEU A 98 8.48 12.95 -2.39
CA LEU A 98 8.83 13.97 -3.38
C LEU A 98 8.44 13.54 -4.80
N ARG A 99 8.70 12.28 -5.16
CA ARG A 99 8.32 11.72 -6.45
C ARG A 99 6.80 11.72 -6.62
N ASN A 100 6.06 11.27 -5.61
CA ASN A 100 4.59 11.27 -5.64
C ASN A 100 4.03 12.70 -5.70
N GLN A 101 4.65 13.65 -5.01
CA GLN A 101 4.29 15.07 -5.09
C GLN A 101 4.54 15.63 -6.50
N ARG A 102 5.71 15.34 -7.10
CA ARG A 102 6.03 15.74 -8.48
C ARG A 102 5.05 15.14 -9.48
N ILE A 103 4.76 13.85 -9.39
CA ILE A 103 3.81 13.16 -10.28
C ILE A 103 2.41 13.76 -10.15
N ARG A 104 1.96 14.06 -8.91
CA ARG A 104 0.68 14.75 -8.69
C ARG A 104 0.66 16.15 -9.29
N GLY A 105 1.76 16.90 -9.20
CA GLY A 105 1.89 18.22 -9.83
C GLY A 105 1.88 18.18 -11.36
N GLN A 106 2.23 17.05 -11.97
CA GLN A 106 2.18 16.84 -13.42
C GLN A 106 0.83 16.30 -13.92
N LEU A 107 -0.08 15.91 -13.01
CA LEU A 107 -1.36 15.34 -13.38
C LEU A 107 -2.35 16.44 -13.82
N THR A 108 -2.59 16.52 -15.13
CA THR A 108 -3.48 17.52 -15.74
C THR A 108 -4.97 17.20 -15.58
N LEU A 109 -5.34 15.93 -15.44
CA LEU A 109 -6.72 15.46 -15.30
C LEU A 109 -6.89 14.60 -14.05
N PRO A 110 -6.96 15.22 -12.85
CA PRO A 110 -7.09 14.48 -11.61
C PRO A 110 -8.50 13.93 -11.42
N HIS A 111 -8.63 12.66 -11.05
CA HIS A 111 -9.92 12.08 -10.63
C HIS A 111 -10.14 12.24 -9.12
N THR A 112 -11.39 12.40 -8.69
CA THR A 112 -11.82 12.57 -7.30
C THR A 112 -12.08 11.26 -6.57
N SER A 113 -11.86 10.11 -7.23
CA SER A 113 -12.08 8.79 -6.60
C SER A 113 -11.00 8.35 -5.61
N GLY A 114 -9.97 9.17 -5.39
CA GLY A 114 -8.86 8.82 -4.51
C GLY A 114 -8.17 7.54 -4.96
N ALA A 115 -7.90 6.63 -4.02
CA ALA A 115 -7.26 5.34 -4.29
C ALA A 115 -8.21 4.27 -4.87
N MET A 116 -9.51 4.57 -5.03
CA MET A 116 -10.44 3.62 -5.65
C MET A 116 -10.27 3.61 -7.17
N SER A 117 -10.16 2.42 -7.74
CA SER A 117 -10.15 2.25 -9.19
C SER A 117 -11.52 2.61 -9.78
N LEU A 118 -11.53 3.00 -11.07
CA LEU A 118 -12.77 3.27 -11.81
C LEU A 118 -13.67 2.03 -11.87
N ALA A 119 -13.10 0.82 -11.99
CA ALA A 119 -13.87 -0.43 -11.95
C ALA A 119 -14.61 -0.61 -10.62
N ARG A 120 -13.92 -0.37 -9.49
CA ARG A 120 -14.55 -0.47 -8.17
C ARG A 120 -15.60 0.63 -7.96
N ARG A 121 -15.37 1.84 -8.48
CA ARG A 121 -16.35 2.93 -8.45
C ARG A 121 -17.59 2.57 -9.27
N ARG A 122 -17.40 2.02 -10.46
CA ARG A 122 -18.46 1.53 -11.34
C ARG A 122 -19.33 0.48 -10.64
N ASP A 123 -18.72 -0.50 -9.99
CA ASP A 123 -19.47 -1.54 -9.27
C ASP A 123 -20.24 -0.96 -8.08
N LEU A 124 -19.69 0.04 -7.39
CA LEU A 124 -20.38 0.75 -6.32
C LEU A 124 -21.61 1.50 -6.85
N MET A 125 -21.48 2.19 -8.00
CA MET A 125 -22.59 2.88 -8.65
C MET A 125 -23.73 1.90 -8.98
N LYS A 126 -23.41 0.74 -9.58
CA LYS A 126 -24.40 -0.32 -9.85
C LYS A 126 -25.11 -0.79 -8.58
N LYS A 127 -24.36 -1.03 -7.50
CA LYS A 127 -24.93 -1.45 -6.20
C LYS A 127 -25.83 -0.40 -5.57
N MET A 128 -25.58 0.88 -5.83
CA MET A 128 -26.43 1.99 -5.38
C MET A 128 -27.61 2.26 -6.32
N GLY A 129 -27.82 1.44 -7.36
CA GLY A 129 -28.87 1.65 -8.36
C GLY A 129 -28.62 2.85 -9.28
N LYS A 130 -27.40 3.43 -9.28
CA LYS A 130 -27.04 4.48 -10.24
C LYS A 130 -26.84 3.86 -11.62
N GLU A 131 -27.32 4.55 -12.64
CA GLU A 131 -27.05 4.18 -14.02
C GLU A 131 -25.55 4.32 -14.32
N VAL A 132 -25.04 3.40 -15.14
CA VAL A 132 -23.61 3.26 -15.40
C VAL A 132 -23.36 3.24 -16.89
N ASP A 133 -22.82 4.34 -17.40
CA ASP A 133 -22.17 4.45 -18.70
C ASP A 133 -20.80 5.14 -18.54
N ARG A 134 -20.09 5.35 -19.65
CA ARG A 134 -18.77 5.99 -19.66
C ARG A 134 -18.82 7.44 -19.17
N GLY A 135 -19.82 8.20 -19.59
CA GLY A 135 -20.05 9.59 -19.18
C GLY A 135 -20.44 9.72 -17.71
N LYS A 136 -21.37 8.90 -17.21
CA LYS A 136 -21.79 8.91 -15.81
C LYS A 136 -20.65 8.54 -14.87
N VAL A 137 -19.84 7.55 -15.23
CA VAL A 137 -18.63 7.22 -14.47
C VAL A 137 -17.65 8.40 -14.52
N TRP A 138 -17.45 9.02 -15.68
CA TRP A 138 -16.58 10.20 -15.81
C TRP A 138 -17.04 11.35 -14.91
N THR A 139 -18.33 11.70 -14.97
CA THR A 139 -18.93 12.77 -14.17
C THR A 139 -18.81 12.48 -12.67
N GLU A 140 -19.08 11.25 -12.23
CA GLU A 140 -18.94 10.85 -10.82
C GLU A 140 -17.48 10.92 -10.34
N THR A 141 -16.51 10.63 -11.21
CA THR A 141 -15.10 10.57 -10.82
C THR A 141 -14.32 11.87 -11.06
N HIS A 142 -14.89 12.87 -11.72
CA HIS A 142 -14.21 14.15 -12.01
C HIS A 142 -14.98 15.37 -11.49
N LYS A 143 -16.06 15.15 -10.73
CA LYS A 143 -16.72 16.17 -9.93
C LYS A 143 -16.34 16.09 -8.46
N ARG A 144 -16.29 17.25 -7.83
CA ARG A 144 -16.18 17.44 -6.38
C ARG A 144 -17.54 17.19 -5.73
N LYS A 145 -17.57 17.15 -4.39
CA LYS A 145 -18.81 16.94 -3.62
C LYS A 145 -19.85 18.04 -3.82
N ASP A 146 -19.40 19.24 -4.18
CA ASP A 146 -20.25 20.39 -4.51
C ASP A 146 -20.79 20.35 -5.96
N GLY A 147 -20.44 19.32 -6.75
CA GLY A 147 -20.87 19.15 -8.13
C GLY A 147 -20.04 19.88 -9.18
N SER A 148 -19.05 20.70 -8.77
CA SER A 148 -18.11 21.36 -9.69
C SER A 148 -17.08 20.37 -10.26
N TYR A 149 -16.59 20.63 -11.47
CA TYR A 149 -15.50 19.84 -12.05
C TYR A 149 -14.17 20.18 -11.36
N VAL A 150 -13.24 19.22 -11.36
CA VAL A 150 -11.91 19.40 -10.78
C VAL A 150 -11.11 20.53 -11.42
N ASN A 151 -11.27 20.73 -12.73
CA ASN A 151 -10.69 21.80 -13.55
C ASN A 151 -11.46 21.97 -14.88
N ASP A 152 -11.10 22.98 -15.66
CA ASP A 152 -11.79 23.32 -16.92
C ASP A 152 -11.64 22.22 -17.99
N GLN A 153 -10.48 21.58 -18.07
CA GLN A 153 -10.25 20.49 -19.02
C GLN A 153 -11.16 19.29 -18.73
N ALA A 154 -11.35 18.94 -17.46
CA ALA A 154 -12.28 17.89 -17.05
C ALA A 154 -13.75 18.26 -17.33
N ARG A 155 -14.08 19.55 -17.21
CA ARG A 155 -15.41 20.08 -17.59
C ARG A 155 -15.64 19.93 -19.08
N GLU A 156 -14.69 20.33 -19.93
CA GLU A 156 -14.78 20.24 -21.38
C GLU A 156 -14.97 18.79 -21.84
N ILE A 157 -14.13 17.87 -21.35
CA ILE A 157 -14.28 16.44 -21.63
C ILE A 157 -15.63 15.93 -21.11
N GLY A 158 -16.04 16.34 -19.90
CA GLY A 158 -17.31 15.93 -19.33
C GLY A 158 -18.51 16.38 -20.16
N ILE A 159 -18.46 17.58 -20.71
CA ILE A 159 -19.45 18.12 -21.65
C ILE A 159 -19.44 17.26 -22.92
N ASN A 160 -18.29 17.09 -23.58
CA ASN A 160 -18.20 16.35 -24.84
C ASN A 160 -18.66 14.89 -24.70
N VAL A 161 -18.27 14.21 -23.61
CA VAL A 161 -18.68 12.83 -23.33
C VAL A 161 -20.20 12.71 -23.06
N ILE A 162 -20.85 13.79 -22.60
CA ILE A 162 -22.31 13.82 -22.41
C ILE A 162 -23.04 14.12 -23.73
N TYR A 163 -22.45 14.91 -24.64
CA TYR A 163 -23.08 15.35 -25.90
C TYR A 163 -22.70 14.53 -27.15
N GLU A 164 -21.75 13.60 -27.07
CA GLU A 164 -21.39 12.65 -28.15
C GLU A 164 -22.12 11.28 -28.03
N ILE A 165 -23.22 11.21 -27.28
CA ILE A 165 -24.09 10.03 -27.17
C ILE A 165 -25.46 10.33 -27.80
#